data_AF-A0A1B6LX72-F1
#
_entry.id   AF-A0A1B6LX72-F1
#
_cell.length_a   1.000
_cell.length_b   1.000
_cell.length_c   1.000
_cell.angle_alpha   90.00
_cell.angle_beta   90.00
_cell.angle_gamma   90.00
#
_symmetry.space_group_name_H-M   'P 1'
#
loop_
_entity.id
_entity.type
_entity.pdbx_description
1 polymer ?
#
loop_
_entity_poly.entity_id
_entity_poly.type
_entity_poly.pdbx_seq_one_letter_code
_entity_poly.pdbx_strand_id
1 'polypeptide(L)'
;MVSTQGEIRIGPSHQARLPDYRSGGSGASGALGAGDPELSKEREELRWLPAMALDGDLLMYLRAARSMAAFAGMCDGGSADDGCVAASRDDTTINALDVLHDSGYDPGKALQALVKCPVPKGIDKKWCEEETKRFVKGLRQFGKNFFRIRKDLLPHKDTSELVEFYYLWKKTPGANNNRPHRRRRQGSLRRIRNTRQTRG
;
A
#
# COMPACT_ATOMS: atom_id res chain seq x y z
N MET A 1 33.24 -8.40 22.90
CA MET A 1 32.07 -7.84 23.60
C MET A 1 31.58 -6.65 22.80
N VAL A 2 30.38 -6.72 22.22
CA VAL A 2 29.81 -5.58 21.46
C VAL A 2 29.29 -4.58 22.48
N SER A 3 29.89 -3.40 22.52
CA SER A 3 29.47 -2.29 23.38
C SER A 3 28.04 -1.89 23.02
N THR A 4 27.15 -1.88 24.00
CA THR A 4 25.75 -1.44 23.89
C THR A 4 25.58 0.06 24.11
N GLN A 5 26.67 0.83 24.19
CA GLN A 5 26.60 2.28 24.21
C GLN A 5 26.39 2.80 22.79
N GLY A 6 25.16 3.25 22.51
CA GLY A 6 24.91 4.08 21.33
C GLY A 6 25.66 5.40 21.48
N GLU A 7 26.76 5.56 20.75
CA GLU A 7 27.59 6.76 20.74
C GLU A 7 27.35 7.57 19.46
N ILE A 8 27.22 8.89 19.58
CA ILE A 8 27.11 9.80 18.43
C ILE A 8 28.51 10.15 17.97
N ARG A 9 28.80 9.86 16.69
CA ARG A 9 30.10 10.14 16.09
C ARG A 9 30.13 11.53 15.45
N ILE A 10 31.23 12.25 15.67
CA ILE A 10 31.47 13.59 15.14
C ILE A 10 32.67 13.53 14.20
N GLY A 11 32.54 14.08 12.99
CA GLY A 11 33.62 14.21 12.01
C GLY A 11 33.10 14.22 10.57
N PRO A 12 33.89 14.69 9.59
CA PRO A 12 33.45 14.86 8.20
C PRO A 12 32.85 13.60 7.53
N SER A 13 33.16 12.41 8.04
CA SER A 13 32.58 11.12 7.60
C SER A 13 31.19 10.80 8.18
N HIS A 14 30.72 11.60 9.15
CA HIS A 14 29.46 11.40 9.87
C HIS A 14 28.51 12.60 9.74
N GLN A 15 29.03 13.82 9.54
CA GLN A 15 28.19 14.99 9.28
C GLN A 15 27.87 15.14 7.78
N ALA A 16 26.62 15.52 7.48
CA ALA A 16 26.22 15.90 6.14
C ALA A 16 26.83 17.27 5.76
N ARG A 17 27.19 17.42 4.48
CA ARG A 17 27.52 18.74 3.92
C ARG A 17 26.21 19.51 3.75
N LEU A 18 26.08 20.64 4.45
CA LEU A 18 24.92 21.50 4.32
C LEU A 18 24.92 22.16 2.93
N PRO A 19 23.77 22.17 2.22
CA PRO A 19 23.61 22.96 1.01
C PRO A 19 23.79 24.46 1.29
N ASP A 20 24.30 25.20 0.31
CA ASP A 20 24.41 26.66 0.41
C ASP A 20 23.02 27.31 0.46
N TYR A 21 22.89 28.33 1.31
CA TYR A 21 21.64 29.06 1.46
C TYR A 21 21.29 29.82 0.18
N ARG A 22 20.13 29.49 -0.42
CA ARG A 22 19.52 30.27 -1.51
C ARG A 22 18.52 31.25 -0.89
N SER A 23 18.86 32.55 -0.91
CA SER A 23 17.93 33.61 -0.53
C SER A 23 16.75 33.63 -1.49
N GLY A 24 15.55 33.40 -0.98
CA GLY A 24 14.30 33.63 -1.71
C GLY A 24 14.11 35.13 -1.90
N GLY A 25 14.74 35.68 -2.95
CA GLY A 25 14.69 37.11 -3.25
C GLY A 25 13.26 37.57 -3.50
N SER A 26 12.73 38.34 -2.55
CA SER A 26 11.61 39.25 -2.79
C SER A 26 12.10 40.42 -3.64
N GLY A 27 11.49 40.59 -4.82
CA GLY A 27 11.41 41.90 -5.48
C GLY A 27 12.09 42.02 -6.85
N ALA A 28 11.24 42.01 -7.88
CA ALA A 28 11.39 42.69 -9.17
C ALA A 28 12.37 42.11 -10.22
N SER A 29 11.72 41.53 -11.25
CA SER A 29 12.08 41.65 -12.67
C SER A 29 13.44 41.10 -13.12
N GLY A 30 13.42 39.88 -13.65
CA GLY A 30 14.44 39.48 -14.64
C GLY A 30 14.71 37.99 -14.84
N ALA A 31 14.31 37.11 -13.93
CA ALA A 31 14.68 35.69 -14.01
C ALA A 31 13.51 34.73 -13.68
N LEU A 32 12.35 34.94 -14.30
CA LEU A 32 11.36 33.87 -14.43
C LEU A 32 11.84 32.93 -15.54
N GLY A 33 12.54 31.85 -15.21
CA GLY A 33 12.90 30.87 -16.23
C GLY A 33 13.71 29.66 -15.78
N ALA A 34 14.52 29.78 -14.73
CA ALA A 34 15.17 28.62 -14.14
C ALA A 34 14.43 28.26 -12.85
N GLY A 35 13.31 27.54 -12.97
CA GLY A 35 12.82 26.73 -11.85
C GLY A 35 13.99 25.88 -11.33
N ASP A 36 14.02 25.58 -10.04
CA ASP A 36 15.08 24.75 -9.46
C ASP A 36 15.28 23.53 -10.36
N PRO A 37 16.46 23.30 -10.97
CA PRO A 37 16.69 22.11 -11.77
C PRO A 37 16.44 20.81 -10.98
N GLU A 38 16.36 20.90 -9.65
CA GLU A 38 15.98 19.80 -8.78
C GLU A 38 14.47 19.51 -8.70
N LEU A 39 13.59 20.48 -9.02
CA LEU A 39 12.13 20.33 -9.06
C LEU A 39 11.66 19.83 -10.43
N SER A 40 12.37 18.84 -10.99
CA SER A 40 11.97 18.24 -12.27
C SER A 40 10.76 17.31 -12.06
N LYS A 41 9.82 17.32 -13.01
CA LYS A 41 8.70 16.36 -13.11
C LYS A 41 9.16 14.90 -13.23
N GLU A 42 10.46 14.64 -13.31
CA GLU A 42 11.03 13.30 -13.36
C GLU A 42 11.05 12.63 -11.97
N ARG A 43 11.04 13.41 -10.88
CA ARG A 43 11.08 12.86 -9.51
C ARG A 43 9.71 12.51 -8.96
N GLU A 44 8.67 13.17 -9.45
CA GLU A 44 7.31 13.00 -8.98
C GLU A 44 6.30 13.16 -10.12
N GLU A 45 5.22 12.40 -10.03
CA GLU A 45 4.08 12.50 -10.92
C GLU A 45 2.90 13.05 -10.13
N LEU A 46 2.29 14.12 -10.62
CA LEU A 46 1.07 14.66 -10.03
C LEU A 46 -0.07 13.66 -10.27
N ARG A 47 -0.66 13.15 -9.19
CA ARG A 47 -1.79 12.19 -9.25
C ARG A 47 -3.12 12.77 -8.81
N TRP A 48 -3.09 13.91 -8.12
CA TRP A 48 -4.29 14.56 -7.62
C TRP A 48 -4.06 16.04 -7.29
N LEU A 49 -5.00 16.88 -7.72
CA LEU A 49 -5.14 18.28 -7.38
C LEU A 49 -6.40 18.46 -6.50
N PRO A 50 -6.24 18.95 -5.26
CA PRO A 50 -7.38 19.32 -4.42
C PRO A 50 -8.26 20.40 -5.08
N ALA A 51 -9.53 20.47 -4.67
CA ALA A 51 -10.50 21.48 -5.07
C ALA A 51 -10.85 21.55 -6.58
N MET A 52 -10.42 20.58 -7.38
CA MET A 52 -10.79 20.50 -8.81
C MET A 52 -12.16 19.86 -9.06
N ALA A 53 -12.75 19.19 -8.05
CA ALA A 53 -14.10 18.66 -8.10
C ALA A 53 -14.85 19.05 -6.82
N LEU A 54 -16.13 19.43 -6.96
CA LEU A 54 -17.01 19.64 -5.81
C LEU A 54 -17.31 18.30 -5.14
N ASP A 55 -17.39 18.30 -3.80
CA ASP A 55 -17.64 17.06 -3.05
C ASP A 55 -18.90 16.32 -3.50
N GLY A 56 -19.98 17.06 -3.81
CA GLY A 56 -21.22 16.47 -4.33
C GLY A 56 -21.01 15.71 -5.65
N ASP A 57 -20.32 16.35 -6.61
CA ASP A 57 -20.07 15.75 -7.92
C ASP A 57 -19.07 14.60 -7.84
N LEU A 58 -18.05 14.73 -6.99
CA LEU A 58 -17.09 13.66 -6.72
C LEU A 58 -17.79 12.44 -6.12
N LEU A 59 -18.68 12.63 -5.14
CA LEU A 59 -19.44 11.53 -4.55
C LEU A 59 -20.38 10.87 -5.55
N MET A 60 -21.05 11.65 -6.40
CA MET A 60 -21.90 11.11 -7.48
C MET A 60 -21.08 10.30 -8.49
N TYR A 61 -19.93 10.83 -8.91
CA TYR A 61 -18.99 10.14 -9.80
C TYR A 61 -18.50 8.82 -9.20
N LEU A 62 -18.00 8.85 -7.95
CA LEU A 62 -17.53 7.64 -7.26
C LEU A 62 -18.64 6.61 -7.09
N ARG A 63 -19.89 7.04 -6.86
CA ARG A 63 -21.04 6.13 -6.82
C ARG A 63 -21.28 5.47 -8.17
N ALA A 64 -21.27 6.23 -9.26
CA ALA A 64 -21.42 5.70 -10.61
C ALA A 64 -20.28 4.73 -10.97
N ALA A 65 -19.03 5.10 -10.69
CA ALA A 65 -17.86 4.24 -10.92
C ALA A 65 -17.97 2.90 -10.15
N ARG A 66 -18.38 2.94 -8.88
CA ARG A 66 -18.62 1.72 -8.08
C ARG A 66 -19.77 0.89 -8.61
N SER A 67 -20.84 1.50 -9.13
CA SER A 67 -21.93 0.76 -9.77
C SER A 67 -21.48 0.07 -11.05
N MET A 68 -20.62 0.70 -11.86
CA MET A 68 -20.01 0.06 -13.04
C MET A 68 -19.13 -1.13 -12.65
N ALA A 69 -18.33 -0.98 -11.59
CA ALA A 69 -17.52 -2.06 -11.05
C ALA A 69 -18.38 -3.21 -10.49
N ALA A 70 -19.48 -2.89 -9.80
CA ALA A 70 -20.43 -3.87 -9.29
C ALA A 70 -21.03 -4.71 -10.43
N PHE A 71 -21.44 -4.04 -11.50
CA PHE A 71 -22.00 -4.69 -12.67
C PHE A 71 -20.98 -5.62 -13.34
N ALA A 72 -19.76 -5.14 -13.57
CA ALA A 72 -18.69 -5.96 -14.13
C ALA A 72 -18.36 -7.17 -13.25
N GLY A 73 -18.28 -6.99 -11.92
CA GLY A 73 -18.07 -8.08 -10.97
C GLY A 73 -19.18 -9.12 -11.00
N MET A 74 -20.44 -8.68 -11.11
CA MET A 74 -21.60 -9.57 -11.25
C MET A 74 -21.57 -10.37 -12.56
N CYS A 75 -21.19 -9.74 -13.68
CA CYS A 75 -21.05 -10.43 -14.97
C CYS A 75 -19.93 -11.47 -14.96
N ASP A 76 -18.80 -11.16 -14.29
CA ASP A 76 -17.64 -12.05 -14.24
C ASP A 76 -17.79 -13.19 -13.23
N GLY A 77 -18.38 -12.92 -12.06
CA GLY A 77 -18.51 -13.89 -10.96
C GLY A 77 -19.84 -14.64 -10.94
N GLY A 78 -20.87 -14.13 -11.62
CA GLY A 78 -22.18 -14.74 -11.71
C GLY A 78 -23.07 -14.56 -10.47
N SER A 79 -22.64 -13.75 -9.48
CA SER A 79 -23.43 -13.46 -8.28
C SER A 79 -23.46 -11.98 -7.91
N ALA A 80 -24.47 -11.58 -7.14
CA ALA A 80 -24.54 -10.24 -6.57
C ALA A 80 -23.45 -9.97 -5.53
N ASP A 81 -22.93 -11.03 -4.89
CA ASP A 81 -21.83 -10.92 -3.91
C ASP A 81 -20.53 -10.51 -4.62
N ASP A 82 -20.23 -11.09 -5.78
CA ASP A 82 -19.07 -10.72 -6.59
C ASP A 82 -19.13 -9.25 -7.05
N GLY A 83 -20.32 -8.77 -7.37
CA GLY A 83 -20.54 -7.35 -7.65
C GLY A 83 -20.28 -6.46 -6.43
N CYS A 84 -20.79 -6.84 -5.26
CA CYS A 84 -20.55 -6.11 -4.01
C CYS A 84 -19.05 -6.06 -3.65
N VAL A 85 -18.36 -7.18 -3.79
CA VAL A 85 -16.90 -7.27 -3.58
C VAL A 85 -16.16 -6.38 -4.57
N ALA A 86 -16.46 -6.44 -5.87
CA ALA A 86 -15.80 -5.60 -6.86
C ALA A 86 -16.01 -4.09 -6.60
N ALA A 87 -17.22 -3.70 -6.21
CA ALA A 87 -17.56 -2.30 -5.93
C ALA A 87 -16.90 -1.72 -4.67
N SER A 88 -16.67 -2.56 -3.66
CA SER A 88 -16.18 -2.14 -2.34
C SER A 88 -14.65 -2.11 -2.22
N ARG A 89 -13.91 -2.55 -3.24
CA ARG A 89 -12.45 -2.58 -3.22
C ARG A 89 -11.83 -1.18 -3.29
N ASP A 90 -10.74 -1.01 -2.56
CA ASP A 90 -9.89 0.19 -2.65
C ASP A 90 -9.38 0.38 -4.07
N ASP A 91 -8.96 -0.69 -4.76
CA ASP A 91 -8.51 -0.67 -6.16
C ASP A 91 -9.50 0.04 -7.08
N THR A 92 -10.80 -0.23 -6.92
CA THR A 92 -11.88 0.40 -7.70
C THR A 92 -11.95 1.90 -7.43
N THR A 93 -11.82 2.30 -6.16
CA THR A 93 -11.87 3.71 -5.78
C THR A 93 -10.61 4.45 -6.25
N ILE A 94 -9.42 3.86 -6.10
CA ILE A 94 -8.15 4.43 -6.55
C ILE A 94 -8.17 4.63 -8.06
N ASN A 95 -8.57 3.63 -8.83
CA ASN A 95 -8.69 3.72 -10.28
C ASN A 95 -9.68 4.79 -10.72
N ALA A 96 -10.82 4.93 -10.03
CA ALA A 96 -11.77 6.01 -10.33
C ALA A 96 -11.15 7.39 -10.10
N LEU A 97 -10.38 7.59 -9.02
CA LEU A 97 -9.72 8.86 -8.73
C LEU A 97 -8.62 9.18 -9.75
N ASP A 98 -7.81 8.19 -10.12
CA ASP A 98 -6.78 8.31 -11.16
C ASP A 98 -7.41 8.70 -12.50
N VAL A 99 -8.45 7.98 -12.93
CA VAL A 99 -9.16 8.27 -14.20
C VAL A 99 -9.82 9.64 -14.18
N LEU A 100 -10.34 10.09 -13.03
CA LEU A 100 -10.89 11.43 -12.89
C LEU A 100 -9.79 12.50 -13.06
N HIS A 101 -8.62 12.30 -12.46
CA HIS A 101 -7.47 13.19 -12.62
C HIS A 101 -7.02 13.24 -14.08
N ASP A 102 -6.81 12.07 -14.70
CA ASP A 102 -6.35 11.93 -16.09
C ASP A 102 -7.35 12.51 -17.11
N SER A 103 -8.63 12.55 -16.75
CA SER A 103 -9.70 13.15 -17.55
C SER A 103 -9.84 14.66 -17.35
N GLY A 104 -8.95 15.29 -16.58
CA GLY A 104 -9.01 16.72 -16.27
C GLY A 104 -10.19 17.10 -15.37
N TYR A 105 -10.59 16.20 -14.47
CA TYR A 105 -11.70 16.38 -13.53
C TYR A 105 -13.09 16.52 -14.16
N ASP A 106 -13.26 16.07 -15.40
CA ASP A 106 -14.56 15.95 -16.08
C ASP A 106 -15.19 14.57 -15.78
N PRO A 107 -16.28 14.49 -14.98
CA PRO A 107 -16.89 13.21 -14.62
C PRO A 107 -17.44 12.45 -15.83
N GLY A 108 -17.92 13.15 -16.86
CA GLY A 108 -18.49 12.54 -18.05
C GLY A 108 -17.41 11.81 -18.86
N LYS A 109 -16.27 12.47 -19.09
CA LYS A 109 -15.11 11.85 -19.76
C LYS A 109 -14.52 10.71 -18.93
N ALA A 110 -14.44 10.90 -17.62
CA ALA A 110 -13.91 9.88 -16.71
C ALA A 110 -14.79 8.61 -16.72
N LEU A 111 -16.12 8.76 -16.74
CA LEU A 111 -17.03 7.61 -16.86
C LEU A 111 -16.87 6.89 -18.21
N GLN A 112 -16.73 7.63 -19.31
CA GLN A 112 -16.49 7.02 -20.63
C GLN A 112 -15.18 6.22 -20.66
N ALA A 113 -14.12 6.72 -20.01
CA ALA A 113 -12.86 6.00 -19.88
C ALA A 113 -13.03 4.72 -19.06
N LEU A 114 -13.76 4.79 -17.93
CA LEU A 114 -14.05 3.63 -17.09
C LEU A 114 -14.84 2.53 -17.81
N VAL A 115 -15.71 2.85 -18.79
CA VAL A 115 -16.45 1.80 -19.53
C VAL A 115 -15.51 0.79 -20.20
N LYS A 116 -14.32 1.24 -20.63
CA LYS A 116 -13.33 0.37 -21.29
C LYS A 116 -12.64 -0.59 -20.32
N CYS A 117 -12.48 -0.18 -19.05
CA CYS A 117 -11.85 -0.97 -18.00
C CYS A 117 -12.46 -0.59 -16.64
N PRO A 118 -13.67 -1.10 -16.32
CA PRO A 118 -14.43 -0.62 -15.16
C PRO A 118 -13.84 -1.12 -13.84
N VAL A 119 -13.03 -2.18 -13.88
CA VAL A 119 -12.43 -2.80 -12.71
C VAL A 119 -10.95 -3.09 -13.00
N PRO A 120 -10.01 -2.54 -12.23
CA PRO A 120 -8.62 -2.99 -12.27
C PRO A 120 -8.55 -4.50 -12.01
N LYS A 121 -7.64 -5.21 -12.68
CA LYS A 121 -7.46 -6.65 -12.45
C LYS A 121 -7.07 -6.90 -10.99
N GLY A 122 -8.07 -7.25 -10.17
CA GLY A 122 -7.88 -7.53 -8.75
C GLY A 122 -6.84 -8.63 -8.54
N ILE A 123 -6.11 -8.56 -7.43
CA ILE A 123 -5.03 -9.51 -7.16
C ILE A 123 -5.52 -10.96 -7.20
N ASP A 124 -6.77 -11.22 -6.81
CA ASP A 124 -7.33 -12.57 -6.76
C ASP A 124 -7.40 -13.21 -8.16
N LYS A 125 -7.57 -12.40 -9.22
CA LYS A 125 -7.52 -12.87 -10.61
C LYS A 125 -6.08 -13.08 -11.11
N LYS A 126 -5.07 -12.58 -10.40
CA LYS A 126 -3.64 -12.84 -10.68
C LYS A 126 -3.14 -14.15 -10.05
N TRP A 127 -3.95 -14.80 -9.23
CA TRP A 127 -3.60 -16.01 -8.48
C TRP A 127 -4.57 -17.14 -8.81
N CYS A 128 -4.06 -18.27 -9.28
CA CYS A 128 -4.88 -19.46 -9.45
C CYS A 128 -5.06 -20.20 -8.10
N GLU A 129 -6.03 -21.11 -8.06
CA GLU A 129 -6.33 -21.90 -6.86
C GLU A 129 -5.11 -22.73 -6.42
N GLU A 130 -4.35 -23.29 -7.38
CA GLU A 130 -3.14 -24.06 -7.13
C GLU A 130 -2.00 -23.20 -6.57
N GLU A 131 -1.82 -21.98 -7.08
CA GLU A 131 -0.86 -21.02 -6.52
C GLU A 131 -1.23 -20.63 -5.09
N THR A 132 -2.51 -20.42 -4.83
CA THR A 132 -3.03 -20.12 -3.49
C THR A 132 -2.76 -21.28 -2.53
N LYS A 133 -3.01 -22.54 -2.94
CA LYS A 133 -2.69 -23.75 -2.15
C LYS A 133 -1.20 -23.83 -1.84
N ARG A 134 -0.34 -23.61 -2.84
CA ARG A 134 1.13 -23.60 -2.67
C ARG A 134 1.59 -22.48 -1.73
N PHE A 135 1.01 -21.28 -1.84
CA PHE A 135 1.29 -20.16 -0.96
C PHE A 135 0.93 -20.47 0.50
N VAL A 136 -0.27 -21.01 0.75
CA VAL A 136 -0.72 -21.40 2.10
C VAL A 136 0.17 -22.51 2.68
N LYS A 137 0.55 -23.50 1.87
CA LYS A 137 1.53 -24.54 2.25
C LYS A 137 2.87 -23.91 2.64
N GLY A 138 3.36 -22.97 1.83
CA GLY A 138 4.59 -22.23 2.09
C GLY A 138 4.56 -21.43 3.38
N LEU A 139 3.47 -20.73 3.66
CA LEU A 139 3.28 -20.00 4.91
C LEU A 139 3.30 -20.94 6.12
N ARG A 140 2.72 -22.13 6.02
CA ARG A 140 2.73 -23.14 7.11
C ARG A 140 4.12 -23.71 7.34
N GLN A 141 4.88 -23.97 6.27
CA GLN A 141 6.18 -24.64 6.35
C GLN A 141 7.33 -23.67 6.69
N PHE A 142 7.30 -22.45 6.12
CA PHE A 142 8.41 -21.50 6.17
C PHE A 142 8.06 -20.20 6.90
N GLY A 143 6.83 -20.04 7.40
CA GLY A 143 6.37 -18.79 8.00
C GLY A 143 6.33 -17.66 6.98
N LYS A 144 6.68 -16.43 7.40
CA LYS A 144 6.71 -15.25 6.52
C LYS A 144 8.02 -15.11 5.73
N ASN A 145 8.73 -16.21 5.49
CA ASN A 145 9.92 -16.19 4.65
C ASN A 145 9.51 -16.25 3.17
N PHE A 146 9.07 -15.11 2.62
CA PHE A 146 8.57 -15.02 1.26
C PHE A 146 9.63 -15.33 0.20
N PHE A 147 10.91 -15.08 0.48
CA PHE A 147 12.02 -15.47 -0.40
C PHE A 147 12.08 -16.99 -0.58
N ARG A 148 11.94 -17.73 0.51
CA ARG A 148 11.95 -19.19 0.48
C ARG A 148 10.67 -19.76 -0.14
N ILE A 149 9.51 -19.17 0.15
CA ILE A 149 8.23 -19.56 -0.48
C ILE A 149 8.31 -19.38 -1.99
N ARG A 150 8.83 -18.24 -2.48
CA ARG A 150 9.09 -18.02 -3.90
C ARG A 150 10.00 -19.12 -4.45
N LYS A 151 11.19 -19.27 -3.87
CA LYS A 151 12.21 -20.21 -4.37
C LYS A 151 11.71 -21.65 -4.48
N ASP A 152 11.03 -22.13 -3.44
CA ASP A 152 10.73 -23.56 -3.30
C ASP A 152 9.33 -23.94 -3.85
N LEU A 153 8.37 -23.00 -3.91
CA LEU A 153 6.96 -23.31 -4.23
C LEU A 153 6.34 -22.46 -5.34
N LEU A 154 6.83 -21.23 -5.55
CA LEU A 154 6.28 -20.26 -6.50
C LEU A 154 7.39 -19.50 -7.25
N PRO A 155 8.25 -20.19 -8.02
CA PRO A 155 9.44 -19.58 -8.63
C PRO A 155 9.10 -18.57 -9.72
N HIS A 156 7.93 -18.68 -10.33
CA HIS A 156 7.41 -17.82 -11.38
C HIS A 156 6.73 -16.54 -10.86
N LYS A 157 6.58 -16.40 -9.54
CA LYS A 157 6.08 -15.18 -8.89
C LYS A 157 7.21 -14.38 -8.28
N ASP A 158 7.01 -13.08 -8.15
CA ASP A 158 7.95 -12.21 -7.44
C ASP A 158 7.67 -12.15 -5.94
N THR A 159 8.73 -11.90 -5.17
CA THR A 159 8.60 -11.79 -3.71
C THR A 159 7.69 -10.64 -3.31
N SER A 160 7.68 -9.55 -4.08
CA SER A 160 6.73 -8.44 -3.93
C SER A 160 5.29 -8.90 -4.10
N GLU A 161 4.97 -9.68 -5.13
CA GLU A 161 3.63 -10.22 -5.38
C GLU A 161 3.17 -11.14 -4.23
N LEU A 162 4.07 -11.95 -3.68
CA LEU A 162 3.78 -12.81 -2.53
C LEU A 162 3.44 -11.98 -1.28
N VAL A 163 4.15 -10.87 -1.07
CA VAL A 163 3.91 -9.95 0.04
C VAL A 163 2.58 -9.22 -0.16
N GLU A 164 2.33 -8.69 -1.35
CA GLU A 164 1.06 -8.04 -1.70
C GLU A 164 -0.12 -8.98 -1.47
N PHE A 165 -0.04 -10.20 -2.01
CA PHE A 165 -1.04 -11.25 -1.82
C PHE A 165 -1.22 -11.62 -0.35
N TYR A 166 -0.14 -11.75 0.43
CA TYR A 166 -0.23 -12.03 1.86
C TYR A 166 -1.12 -11.03 2.61
N TYR A 167 -0.96 -9.74 2.33
CA TYR A 167 -1.69 -8.69 3.07
C TYR A 167 -3.17 -8.61 2.68
N LEU A 168 -3.51 -8.96 1.44
CA LEU A 168 -4.88 -9.06 0.98
C LEU A 168 -5.53 -10.37 1.46
N TRP A 169 -4.88 -11.51 1.22
CA TRP A 169 -5.34 -12.84 1.60
C TRP A 169 -5.58 -12.97 3.10
N LYS A 170 -4.73 -12.40 3.97
CA LYS A 170 -4.87 -12.55 5.43
C LYS A 170 -6.15 -11.92 6.02
N LYS A 171 -6.88 -11.12 5.23
CA LYS A 171 -8.18 -10.53 5.59
C LYS A 171 -9.35 -11.44 5.22
N THR A 172 -9.14 -12.46 4.38
CA THR A 172 -10.18 -13.40 3.95
C THR A 172 -10.56 -14.39 5.06
N PRO A 173 -11.80 -14.93 5.05
CA PRO A 173 -12.23 -15.95 6.01
C PRO A 173 -11.32 -17.19 6.00
N GLY A 174 -10.84 -17.61 4.82
CA GLY A 174 -9.94 -18.76 4.67
C GLY A 174 -8.59 -18.60 5.38
N ALA A 175 -8.17 -17.36 5.67
CA ALA A 175 -6.94 -17.08 6.40
C ALA A 175 -7.09 -17.14 7.93
N ASN A 176 -8.32 -17.07 8.46
CA ASN A 176 -8.54 -17.06 9.92
C ASN A 176 -7.98 -18.33 10.59
N ASN A 177 -8.11 -19.49 9.95
CA ASN A 177 -7.61 -20.77 10.46
C ASN A 177 -6.07 -20.92 10.32
N ASN A 178 -5.44 -20.06 9.53
CA ASN A 178 -4.00 -20.11 9.24
C ASN A 178 -3.19 -19.10 10.05
N ARG A 179 -3.83 -18.22 10.83
CA ARG A 179 -3.12 -17.43 11.82
C ARG A 179 -2.60 -18.41 12.86
N PRO A 180 -1.26 -18.51 13.08
CA PRO A 180 -0.75 -19.19 14.25
C PRO A 180 -1.44 -18.52 15.42
N HIS A 181 -2.23 -19.29 16.18
CA HIS A 181 -2.90 -18.83 17.38
C HIS A 181 -1.82 -18.06 18.13
N ARG A 182 -1.95 -16.74 18.20
CA ARG A 182 -0.94 -15.86 18.80
C ARG A 182 -0.70 -16.50 20.15
N ARG A 183 0.47 -17.14 20.36
CA ARG A 183 0.83 -17.66 21.68
C ARG A 183 0.66 -16.43 22.54
N ARG A 184 -0.39 -16.45 23.37
CA ARG A 184 -0.58 -15.48 24.43
C ARG A 184 0.72 -15.62 25.19
N ARG A 185 1.66 -14.70 24.96
CA ARG A 185 2.74 -14.49 25.90
C ARG A 185 1.94 -14.14 27.14
N GLN A 186 1.72 -15.12 28.01
CA GLN A 186 1.51 -14.81 29.42
C GLN A 186 2.68 -13.89 29.71
N GLY A 187 2.37 -12.61 29.86
CA GLY A 187 3.33 -11.69 30.43
C GLY A 187 3.65 -12.29 31.78
N SER A 188 4.80 -12.97 31.88
CA SER A 188 5.33 -13.28 33.18
C SER A 188 5.82 -11.93 33.68
N LEU A 189 4.89 -11.21 34.30
CA LEU A 189 5.25 -10.19 35.28
C LEU A 189 5.99 -10.99 36.34
N ARG A 190 7.31 -11.11 36.17
CA ARG A 190 8.21 -11.58 37.22
C ARG A 190 8.06 -10.55 38.32
N ARG A 191 7.22 -10.87 39.31
CA ARG A 191 7.13 -10.14 40.56
C ARG A 191 8.52 -10.18 41.16
N ILE A 192 9.24 -9.06 41.06
CA ILE A 192 10.52 -8.86 41.73
C ILE A 192 10.21 -8.97 43.22
N ARG A 193 10.57 -10.10 43.84
CA ARG A 193 10.49 -10.29 45.28
C ARG A 193 11.73 -9.61 45.84
N ASN A 194 11.58 -8.39 46.36
CA ASN A 194 12.64 -7.73 47.11
C ASN A 194 12.96 -8.56 48.35
N THR A 195 14.00 -9.38 48.28
CA THR A 195 14.66 -9.91 49.48
C THR A 195 15.47 -8.78 50.08
N ARG A 196 14.87 -7.98 50.96
CA ARG A 196 15.66 -7.20 51.93
C ARG A 196 16.21 -8.19 52.95
N GLN A 197 17.44 -8.64 52.72
CA GLN A 197 18.33 -9.00 53.82
C GLN A 197 19.19 -7.79 54.14
N THR A 198 19.09 -7.30 55.37
CA THR A 198 20.19 -6.63 56.07
C THR A 198 20.21 -7.18 57.49
N ARG A 199 21.29 -7.92 57.78
CA ARG A 199 21.76 -8.32 59.09
C ARG A 199 22.31 -7.09 59.83
N GLY A 200 22.35 -7.15 61.16
CA GLY A 200 23.12 -6.25 62.02
C GLY A 200 22.26 -5.68 63.12
#